data_AF-A0A0H5S8G9-F1
#
_entry.id   AF-A0A0H5S8G9-F1
#
_cell.length_a   1.000
_cell.length_b   1.000
_cell.length_c   1.000
_cell.angle_alpha   90.00
_cell.angle_beta   90.00
_cell.angle_gamma   90.00
#
_symmetry.space_group_name_H-M   'P 1'
#
loop_
_entity.id
_entity.type
_entity.pdbx_description
1 polymer ?
#
loop_
_entity_poly.entity_id
_entity_poly.type
_entity_poly.pdbx_seq_one_letter_code
_entity_poly.pdbx_strand_id
1 'polypeptide(L)'
;MGKKSEDELSETFDRCLADTAVKIVSAGSVGLIAAAIFKRQFPLWLGTGMGFGMGIANCRHDMRKLILRFAPGSLLSIASMDEKRVDCLDLLTFQDMLDKLRKIDDKILFELNTALPSESFSSNMDKGEKCRSIYKELLTMRVKRMNLIQHCVDENQTNISRLRKEKSPIADIRSAQNTLRVIRSEMDVESIVNDRSEKAVHDRCRTFL
;
A
#
# COMPACT_ATOMS: atom_id res chain seq x y z
N MET A 1 -29.28 10.48 -1.16
CA MET A 1 -28.51 11.37 -0.27
C MET A 1 -27.18 10.67 0.00
N GLY A 2 -26.07 11.21 -0.50
CA GLY A 2 -24.75 10.63 -0.28
C GLY A 2 -24.27 10.90 1.15
N LYS A 3 -23.68 9.90 1.81
CA LYS A 3 -22.96 10.09 3.08
C LYS A 3 -21.79 11.06 2.86
N LYS A 4 -21.48 11.93 3.82
CA LYS A 4 -20.30 12.79 3.73
C LYS A 4 -19.04 11.93 3.87
N SER A 5 -17.96 12.35 3.22
CA SER A 5 -16.67 11.64 3.25
C SER A 5 -16.08 11.48 4.65
N GLU A 6 -16.35 12.44 5.54
CA GLU A 6 -15.89 12.43 6.94
C GLU A 6 -16.60 11.34 7.75
N ASP A 7 -17.89 11.09 7.49
CA ASP A 7 -18.67 10.07 8.19
C ASP A 7 -18.16 8.66 7.84
N GLU A 8 -17.83 8.41 6.58
CA GLU A 8 -17.25 7.13 6.13
C GLU A 8 -15.83 6.90 6.68
N LEU A 9 -15.02 7.96 6.81
CA LEU A 9 -13.70 7.89 7.44
C LEU A 9 -13.82 7.55 8.93
N SER A 10 -14.73 8.21 9.66
CA SER A 10 -14.98 7.95 11.09
C SER A 10 -15.49 6.54 11.32
N GLU A 11 -16.47 6.09 10.53
CA GLU A 11 -17.06 4.75 10.64
C GLU A 11 -16.00 3.64 10.48
N THR A 12 -15.03 3.84 9.59
CA THR A 12 -13.95 2.86 9.38
C THR A 12 -12.87 2.93 10.45
N PHE A 13 -12.51 4.14 10.90
CA PHE A 13 -11.58 4.30 12.00
C PHE A 13 -12.10 3.65 13.28
N ASP A 14 -13.39 3.84 13.60
CA ASP A 14 -14.04 3.21 14.75
C ASP A 14 -14.07 1.69 14.63
N ARG A 15 -14.37 1.16 13.44
CA ARG A 15 -14.34 -0.29 13.17
C ARG A 15 -12.95 -0.88 13.33
N CYS A 16 -11.92 -0.17 12.85
CA CYS A 16 -10.51 -0.55 13.03
C CYS A 16 -10.09 -0.59 14.50
N LEU A 17 -10.46 0.44 15.27
CA LEU A 17 -10.20 0.53 16.70
C LEU A 17 -10.86 -0.62 17.44
N ALA A 18 -12.13 -0.91 17.13
CA ALA A 18 -12.87 -1.99 17.74
C ALA A 18 -12.23 -3.37 17.44
N ASP A 19 -11.89 -3.67 16.18
CA ASP A 19 -11.23 -4.94 15.81
C ASP A 19 -9.85 -5.09 16.49
N THR A 20 -9.06 -4.01 16.51
CA THR A 20 -7.75 -4.00 17.16
C THR A 20 -7.88 -4.22 18.66
N ALA A 21 -8.84 -3.55 19.31
CA ALA A 21 -9.12 -3.73 20.73
C ALA A 21 -9.52 -5.19 21.05
N VAL A 22 -10.41 -5.78 20.25
CA VAL A 22 -10.81 -7.18 20.40
C VAL A 22 -9.62 -8.13 20.25
N LYS A 23 -8.72 -7.89 19.29
CA LYS A 23 -7.52 -8.70 19.08
C LYS A 23 -6.50 -8.57 20.21
N ILE A 24 -6.31 -7.36 20.75
CA ILE A 24 -5.45 -7.13 21.90
C ILE A 24 -5.99 -7.85 23.14
N VAL A 25 -7.28 -7.72 23.43
CA VAL A 25 -7.91 -8.32 24.62
C VAL A 25 -7.90 -9.84 24.55
N SER A 26 -8.25 -10.40 23.39
CA SER A 26 -8.23 -11.86 23.18
C SER A 26 -6.81 -12.42 23.24
N ALA A 27 -5.83 -11.79 22.60
CA ALA A 27 -4.44 -12.26 22.67
C ALA A 27 -3.78 -12.01 24.04
N GLY A 28 -4.15 -10.91 24.70
CA GLY A 28 -3.67 -10.55 26.03
C GLY A 28 -4.20 -11.49 27.13
N SER A 29 -5.46 -11.91 27.05
CA SER A 29 -6.02 -12.89 28.00
C SER A 29 -5.35 -14.25 27.89
N VAL A 30 -5.06 -14.72 26.67
CA VAL A 30 -4.22 -15.92 26.44
C VAL A 30 -2.81 -15.72 26.99
N GLY A 31 -2.20 -14.56 26.74
CA GLY A 31 -0.88 -14.20 27.28
C GLY A 31 -0.82 -14.17 28.80
N LEU A 32 -1.90 -13.73 29.47
CA LEU A 32 -2.04 -13.70 30.92
C LEU A 32 -2.04 -15.12 31.52
N ILE A 33 -2.82 -16.03 30.92
CA ILE A 33 -2.89 -17.44 31.36
C ILE A 33 -1.52 -18.11 31.18
N ALA A 34 -0.85 -17.89 30.05
CA ALA A 34 0.49 -18.40 29.80
C ALA A 34 1.53 -17.82 30.79
N ALA A 35 1.45 -16.53 31.10
CA ALA A 35 2.35 -15.88 32.05
C ALA A 35 2.26 -16.48 33.46
N ALA A 36 1.05 -16.87 33.89
CA ALA A 36 0.83 -17.54 35.18
C ALA A 36 1.45 -18.95 35.22
N ILE A 37 1.32 -19.73 34.14
CA ILE A 37 1.87 -21.10 34.05
C ILE A 37 3.42 -21.06 34.03
N PHE A 38 4.00 -20.20 33.21
CA PHE A 38 5.45 -20.10 33.05
C PHE A 38 6.13 -19.21 34.11
N LYS A 39 5.37 -18.62 35.04
CA LYS A 39 5.84 -17.65 36.05
C LYS A 39 6.74 -16.55 35.46
N ARG A 40 6.45 -16.11 34.24
CA ARG A 40 7.26 -15.15 33.48
C ARG A 40 6.34 -14.18 32.75
N GLN A 41 6.66 -12.88 32.75
CA GLN A 41 5.76 -11.85 32.21
C GLN A 41 5.82 -11.68 30.68
N PHE A 42 6.88 -12.17 30.02
CA PHE A 42 7.03 -12.01 28.57
C PHE A 42 5.86 -12.54 27.70
N PRO A 43 5.12 -13.62 28.06
CA PRO A 43 3.99 -14.10 27.26
C PRO A 43 2.82 -13.12 27.22
N LEU A 44 2.63 -12.32 28.28
CA LEU A 44 1.63 -11.26 28.30
C LEU A 44 1.98 -10.19 27.25
N TRP A 45 3.19 -9.62 27.35
CA TRP A 45 3.69 -8.62 26.39
C TRP A 45 3.68 -9.12 24.94
N LEU A 46 4.09 -10.38 24.74
CA LEU A 46 4.09 -11.01 23.43
C LEU A 46 2.68 -11.19 22.87
N GLY A 47 1.72 -11.62 23.70
CA GLY A 47 0.32 -11.76 23.30
C GLY A 47 -0.31 -10.42 22.93
N THR A 48 -0.13 -9.39 23.76
CA THR A 48 -0.63 -8.03 23.48
C THR A 48 -0.01 -7.46 22.20
N GLY A 49 1.31 -7.64 22.01
CA GLY A 49 2.04 -7.18 20.83
C GLY A 49 1.62 -7.88 19.54
N MET A 50 1.39 -9.20 19.59
CA MET A 50 0.87 -9.96 18.44
C MET A 50 -0.53 -9.51 18.05
N GLY A 51 -1.43 -9.32 19.03
CA GLY A 51 -2.79 -8.83 18.79
C GLY A 51 -2.80 -7.43 18.16
N PHE A 52 -1.97 -6.52 18.68
CA PHE A 52 -1.80 -5.17 18.13
C PHE A 52 -1.26 -5.20 16.69
N GLY A 53 -0.21 -5.99 16.43
CA GLY A 53 0.38 -6.13 15.09
C GLY A 53 -0.63 -6.64 14.05
N MET A 54 -1.42 -7.66 14.41
CA MET A 54 -2.46 -8.20 13.53
C MET A 54 -3.67 -7.27 13.37
N GLY A 55 -3.97 -6.42 14.36
CA GLY A 55 -4.98 -5.37 14.27
C GLY A 55 -4.56 -4.24 13.30
N ILE A 56 -3.35 -3.72 13.46
CA ILE A 56 -2.81 -2.67 12.58
C ILE A 56 -2.67 -3.15 11.14
N ALA A 57 -2.24 -4.39 10.91
CA ALA A 57 -2.08 -4.92 9.56
C ALA A 57 -3.42 -4.92 8.79
N ASN A 58 -4.52 -5.33 9.43
CA ASN A 58 -5.85 -5.26 8.85
C ASN A 58 -6.30 -3.81 8.64
N CYS A 59 -6.15 -2.96 9.65
CA CYS A 59 -6.63 -1.57 9.56
C CYS A 59 -5.89 -0.75 8.50
N ARG A 60 -4.59 -0.96 8.34
CA ARG A 60 -3.77 -0.25 7.34
C ARG A 60 -4.30 -0.49 5.92
N HIS A 61 -4.78 -1.69 5.64
CA HIS A 61 -5.38 -2.05 4.36
C HIS A 61 -6.72 -1.33 4.13
N ASP A 62 -7.61 -1.34 5.12
CA ASP A 62 -8.92 -0.69 5.03
C ASP A 62 -8.80 0.84 4.90
N MET A 63 -7.91 1.47 5.67
CA MET A 63 -7.68 2.92 5.62
C MET A 63 -7.10 3.37 4.29
N ARG A 64 -6.21 2.57 3.69
CA ARG A 64 -5.66 2.86 2.36
C ARG A 64 -6.76 2.93 1.31
N LYS A 65 -7.72 2.01 1.35
CA LYS A 65 -8.86 1.98 0.43
C LYS A 65 -9.73 3.23 0.52
N LEU A 66 -9.86 3.81 1.71
CA LEU A 66 -10.58 5.07 1.93
C LEU A 66 -9.78 6.28 1.47
N ILE A 67 -8.49 6.32 1.74
CA ILE A 67 -7.58 7.37 1.24
C ILE A 67 -7.69 7.44 -0.30
N LEU A 68 -7.77 6.29 -0.96
CA LEU A 68 -7.94 6.21 -2.41
C LEU A 68 -9.32 6.69 -2.89
N ARG A 69 -10.38 6.44 -2.11
CA ARG A 69 -11.74 6.91 -2.43
C ARG A 69 -11.93 8.42 -2.23
N PHE A 70 -11.26 9.00 -1.23
CA PHE A 70 -11.38 10.42 -0.89
C PHE A 70 -10.29 11.29 -1.51
N ALA A 71 -9.37 10.69 -2.28
CA ALA A 71 -8.46 11.44 -3.11
C ALA A 71 -9.27 12.37 -4.03
N PRO A 72 -8.85 13.64 -4.20
CA PRO A 72 -9.57 14.61 -5.01
C PRO A 72 -9.83 14.03 -6.41
N GLY A 73 -11.00 14.30 -7.00
CA GLY A 73 -11.45 13.65 -8.24
C GLY A 73 -10.46 13.75 -9.41
N SER A 74 -9.59 14.75 -9.43
CA SER A 74 -8.49 14.86 -10.40
C SER A 74 -7.42 13.77 -10.24
N LEU A 75 -7.17 13.26 -9.04
CA LEU A 75 -6.28 12.14 -8.74
C LEU A 75 -6.95 10.79 -9.05
N LEU A 76 -8.26 10.68 -8.81
CA LEU A 76 -9.08 9.51 -9.13
C LEU A 76 -9.24 9.31 -10.66
N SER A 77 -9.42 10.40 -11.42
CA SER A 77 -9.48 10.34 -12.89
C SER A 77 -8.14 9.96 -13.51
N ILE A 78 -7.00 10.41 -12.96
CA ILE A 78 -5.70 9.98 -13.49
C ILE A 78 -5.42 8.52 -13.11
N ALA A 79 -5.87 8.05 -11.94
CA ALA A 79 -5.83 6.64 -11.55
C ALA A 79 -6.72 5.72 -12.40
N SER A 80 -7.64 6.28 -13.20
CA SER A 80 -8.62 5.50 -13.97
C SER A 80 -8.19 5.09 -15.39
N MET A 81 -6.94 5.38 -15.79
CA MET A 81 -6.41 4.87 -17.05
C MET A 81 -5.59 3.58 -16.83
N ASP A 82 -6.21 2.46 -17.20
CA ASP A 82 -5.62 1.17 -17.61
C ASP A 82 -5.06 0.22 -16.52
N GLU A 83 -5.80 0.00 -15.43
CA GLU A 83 -5.45 -1.03 -14.43
C GLU A 83 -6.40 -2.25 -14.46
N LYS A 84 -7.60 -2.11 -15.02
CA LYS A 84 -8.67 -3.14 -15.01
C LYS A 84 -8.44 -4.32 -15.96
N ARG A 85 -7.26 -4.45 -16.57
CA ARG A 85 -6.98 -5.44 -17.63
C ARG A 85 -5.73 -6.29 -17.37
N VAL A 86 -5.25 -6.33 -16.13
CA VAL A 86 -4.11 -7.16 -15.74
C VAL A 86 -4.64 -8.50 -15.24
N ASP A 87 -4.16 -9.60 -15.82
CA ASP A 87 -4.41 -10.92 -15.26
C ASP A 87 -3.50 -11.11 -14.03
N CYS A 88 -4.09 -10.97 -12.84
CA CYS A 88 -3.36 -11.10 -11.58
C CYS A 88 -3.01 -12.55 -11.24
N LEU A 89 -3.58 -13.54 -11.92
CA LEU A 89 -3.29 -14.96 -11.71
C LEU A 89 -2.00 -15.37 -12.42
N ASP A 90 -1.65 -14.66 -13.50
CA ASP A 90 -0.35 -14.76 -14.16
C ASP A 90 0.66 -13.78 -13.54
N LEU A 91 1.61 -14.35 -12.79
CA LEU A 91 2.65 -13.58 -12.12
C LEU A 91 3.48 -12.74 -13.10
N LEU A 92 3.75 -13.25 -14.31
CA LEU A 92 4.57 -12.55 -15.30
C LEU A 92 3.84 -11.31 -15.84
N THR A 93 2.55 -11.44 -16.13
CA THR A 93 1.71 -10.33 -16.58
C THR A 93 1.61 -9.23 -15.51
N PHE A 94 1.44 -9.61 -14.24
CA PHE A 94 1.48 -8.65 -13.14
C PHE A 94 2.85 -7.95 -13.02
N GLN A 95 3.95 -8.70 -13.05
CA GLN A 95 5.30 -8.14 -12.91
C GLN A 95 5.65 -7.19 -14.07
N ASP A 96 5.31 -7.55 -15.31
CA ASP A 96 5.52 -6.70 -16.49
C ASP A 96 4.75 -5.37 -16.38
N MET A 97 3.48 -5.43 -15.94
CA MET A 97 2.71 -4.21 -15.74
C MET A 97 3.28 -3.33 -14.63
N LEU A 98 3.68 -3.93 -13.50
CA LEU A 98 4.28 -3.19 -12.40
C LEU A 98 5.61 -2.54 -12.81
N ASP A 99 6.44 -3.24 -13.59
CA ASP A 99 7.70 -2.70 -14.13
C ASP A 99 7.46 -1.52 -15.08
N LYS A 100 6.44 -1.61 -15.96
CA LYS A 100 6.02 -0.50 -16.82
C LYS A 100 5.60 0.73 -16.02
N LEU A 101 4.87 0.54 -14.92
CA LEU A 101 4.50 1.63 -14.03
C LEU A 101 5.71 2.24 -13.30
N ARG A 102 6.73 1.44 -12.95
CA ARG A 102 7.98 1.92 -12.33
C ARG A 102 8.86 2.70 -13.31
N LYS A 103 8.93 2.31 -14.58
CA LYS A 103 9.63 3.05 -15.64
C LYS A 103 9.10 4.46 -15.84
N ILE A 104 7.81 4.67 -15.62
CA ILE A 104 7.21 6.01 -15.65
C ILE A 104 7.75 6.86 -14.49
N ASP A 105 7.86 6.31 -13.28
CA ASP A 105 8.48 7.00 -12.13
C ASP A 105 9.94 7.34 -12.36
N ASP A 106 10.72 6.39 -12.91
CA ASP A 106 12.14 6.63 -13.22
C ASP A 106 12.29 7.80 -14.21
N LYS A 107 11.39 7.89 -15.19
CA LYS A 107 11.33 9.02 -16.12
C LYS A 107 11.01 10.33 -15.39
N ILE A 108 10.02 10.33 -14.48
CA ILE A 108 9.66 11.52 -13.70
C ILE A 108 10.82 11.98 -12.79
N LEU A 109 11.52 11.04 -12.15
CA LEU A 109 12.72 11.30 -11.34
C LEU A 109 13.89 11.81 -12.19
N PHE A 110 14.06 11.27 -13.39
CA PHE A 110 15.06 11.78 -14.33
C PHE A 110 14.73 13.21 -14.77
N GLU A 111 13.46 13.50 -15.08
CA GLU A 111 12.99 14.85 -15.38
C GLU A 111 13.21 15.81 -14.20
N LEU A 112 13.02 15.37 -12.96
CA LEU A 112 13.34 16.17 -11.77
C LEU A 112 14.83 16.53 -11.71
N ASN A 113 15.71 15.55 -11.93
CA ASN A 113 17.16 15.75 -11.89
C ASN A 113 17.68 16.62 -13.04
N THR A 114 16.99 16.62 -14.18
CA THR A 114 17.39 17.39 -15.37
C THR A 114 16.76 18.79 -15.44
N ALA A 115 15.52 18.96 -14.99
CA ALA A 115 14.81 20.24 -15.00
C ALA A 115 15.27 21.19 -13.86
N LEU A 116 15.84 20.64 -12.79
CA LEU A 116 16.40 21.40 -11.67
C LEU A 116 17.89 21.09 -11.50
N PRO A 117 18.75 21.52 -12.47
CA PRO A 117 20.18 21.41 -12.31
C PRO A 117 20.67 22.29 -11.15
N SER A 118 21.92 22.07 -10.71
CA SER A 118 22.59 22.96 -9.76
C SER A 118 22.53 24.43 -10.20
N GLU A 119 22.68 25.35 -9.24
CA GLU A 119 22.31 26.78 -9.32
C GLU A 119 22.76 27.57 -10.56
N SER A 120 23.70 27.05 -11.34
CA SER A 120 24.32 27.71 -12.48
C SER A 120 23.49 27.75 -13.78
N PHE A 121 22.36 27.05 -13.90
CA PHE A 121 21.68 26.83 -15.21
C PHE A 121 20.15 27.06 -15.25
N SER A 122 19.58 27.96 -14.45
CA SER A 122 18.11 28.06 -14.30
C SER A 122 17.49 29.43 -14.65
N SER A 123 17.84 30.05 -15.77
CA SER A 123 17.38 31.43 -16.03
C SER A 123 15.93 31.59 -16.51
N ASN A 124 15.16 30.51 -16.79
CA ASN A 124 13.86 30.66 -17.51
C ASN A 124 12.71 29.72 -17.08
N MET A 125 12.68 29.17 -15.86
CA MET A 125 11.57 28.30 -15.41
C MET A 125 11.13 28.59 -13.97
N ASP A 126 9.81 28.63 -13.71
CA ASP A 126 9.26 28.61 -12.35
C ASP A 126 9.50 27.23 -11.73
N LYS A 127 10.60 27.15 -10.96
CA LYS A 127 11.02 25.94 -10.25
C LYS A 127 9.92 25.41 -9.32
N GLY A 128 9.12 26.30 -8.73
CA GLY A 128 8.08 25.90 -7.79
C GLY A 128 6.86 25.29 -8.45
N GLU A 129 6.42 25.83 -9.59
CA GLU A 129 5.37 25.20 -10.38
C GLU A 129 5.79 23.83 -10.91
N LYS A 130 7.03 23.71 -11.43
CA LYS A 130 7.57 22.42 -11.91
C LYS A 130 7.69 21.40 -10.78
N CYS A 131 8.16 21.80 -9.60
CA CYS A 131 8.21 20.94 -8.40
C CYS A 131 6.84 20.41 -8.00
N ARG A 132 5.82 21.29 -7.93
CA ARG A 132 4.44 20.89 -7.61
C ARG A 132 3.86 19.93 -8.64
N SER A 133 4.12 20.18 -9.93
CA SER A 133 3.68 19.30 -11.01
C SER A 133 4.30 17.90 -10.89
N ILE A 134 5.63 17.82 -10.72
CA ILE A 134 6.36 16.55 -10.59
C ILE A 134 5.89 15.79 -9.34
N TYR A 135 5.75 16.47 -8.21
CA TYR A 135 5.28 15.85 -6.97
C TYR A 135 3.88 15.26 -7.13
N LYS A 136 2.96 16.00 -7.78
CA LYS A 136 1.61 15.51 -8.07
C LYS A 136 1.62 14.28 -8.98
N GLU A 137 2.48 14.27 -9.99
CA GLU A 137 2.64 13.13 -10.90
C GLU A 137 3.16 11.89 -10.18
N LEU A 138 4.20 12.03 -9.35
CA LEU A 138 4.74 10.95 -8.51
C LEU A 138 3.70 10.38 -7.54
N LEU A 139 2.92 11.24 -6.87
CA LEU A 139 1.83 10.79 -5.99
C LEU A 139 0.77 9.99 -6.75
N THR A 140 0.46 10.42 -7.97
CA THR A 140 -0.52 9.74 -8.81
C THR A 140 -0.04 8.37 -9.24
N MET A 141 1.24 8.24 -9.60
CA MET A 141 1.84 6.95 -9.94
C MET A 141 1.98 6.02 -8.73
N ARG A 142 2.32 6.56 -7.55
CA ARG A 142 2.30 5.83 -6.26
C ARG A 142 0.93 5.22 -6.00
N VAL A 143 -0.15 5.97 -6.23
CA VAL A 143 -1.53 5.49 -6.09
C VAL A 143 -1.83 4.36 -7.08
N LYS A 144 -1.47 4.53 -8.37
CA LYS A 144 -1.70 3.49 -9.40
C LYS A 144 -1.01 2.17 -9.08
N ARG A 145 0.31 2.18 -8.84
CA ARG A 145 1.03 0.94 -8.51
C ARG A 145 0.42 0.23 -7.32
N MET A 146 -0.03 1.03 -6.35
CA MET A 146 -0.57 0.47 -5.14
C MET A 146 -1.97 -0.10 -5.28
N ASN A 147 -2.81 0.53 -6.09
CA ASN A 147 -4.08 -0.05 -6.48
C ASN A 147 -3.87 -1.39 -7.19
N LEU A 148 -2.88 -1.47 -8.10
CA LEU A 148 -2.63 -2.68 -8.88
C LEU A 148 -2.21 -3.83 -7.98
N ILE A 149 -1.23 -3.58 -7.11
CA ILE A 149 -0.76 -4.58 -6.15
C ILE A 149 -1.93 -5.00 -5.25
N GLN A 150 -2.73 -4.05 -4.77
CA GLN A 150 -3.82 -4.38 -3.88
C GLN A 150 -4.91 -5.21 -4.56
N HIS A 151 -5.27 -4.85 -5.79
CA HIS A 151 -6.21 -5.58 -6.62
C HIS A 151 -5.74 -7.02 -6.83
N CYS A 152 -4.48 -7.22 -7.21
CA CYS A 152 -3.93 -8.56 -7.44
C CYS A 152 -3.77 -9.38 -6.15
N VAL A 153 -3.50 -8.74 -5.01
CA VAL A 153 -3.53 -9.40 -3.70
C VAL A 153 -4.94 -9.91 -3.39
N ASP A 154 -5.96 -9.09 -3.58
CA ASP A 154 -7.35 -9.43 -3.25
C ASP A 154 -7.89 -10.54 -4.17
N GLU A 155 -7.55 -10.47 -5.47
CA GLU A 155 -7.92 -11.49 -6.45
C GLU A 155 -7.26 -12.84 -6.15
N ASN A 156 -5.94 -12.86 -5.88
CA ASN A 156 -5.24 -14.10 -5.53
C ASN A 156 -5.74 -14.69 -4.20
N GLN A 157 -6.08 -13.86 -3.21
CA GLN A 157 -6.69 -14.33 -1.96
C GLN A 157 -8.05 -14.99 -2.22
N THR A 158 -8.86 -14.41 -3.10
CA THR A 158 -10.15 -14.96 -3.52
C THR A 158 -9.96 -16.27 -4.28
N ASN A 159 -8.98 -16.34 -5.18
CA ASN A 159 -8.64 -17.56 -5.93
C ASN A 159 -8.20 -18.70 -5.00
N ILE A 160 -7.31 -18.43 -4.03
CA ILE A 160 -6.90 -19.44 -3.03
C ILE A 160 -8.11 -19.93 -2.22
N SER A 161 -9.00 -19.01 -1.83
CA SER A 161 -10.22 -19.35 -1.10
C SER A 161 -11.15 -20.23 -1.93
N ARG A 162 -11.25 -19.97 -3.25
CA ARG A 162 -12.01 -20.78 -4.21
C ARG A 162 -11.41 -22.17 -4.39
N LEU A 163 -10.11 -22.28 -4.65
CA LEU A 163 -9.40 -23.56 -4.82
C LEU A 163 -9.55 -24.46 -3.58
N ARG A 164 -9.54 -23.87 -2.37
CA ARG A 164 -9.80 -24.61 -1.12
C ARG A 164 -11.22 -25.15 -1.03
N LYS A 165 -12.23 -24.38 -1.46
CA LYS A 165 -13.64 -24.80 -1.46
C LYS A 165 -13.90 -25.90 -2.47
N GLU A 166 -13.29 -25.81 -3.65
CA GLU A 166 -13.40 -26.79 -4.73
C GLU A 166 -12.59 -28.08 -4.47
N LYS A 167 -11.83 -28.14 -3.37
CA LYS A 167 -10.90 -29.24 -3.04
C LYS A 167 -9.93 -29.54 -4.20
N SER A 168 -9.46 -28.48 -4.86
CA SER A 168 -8.48 -28.57 -5.93
C SER A 168 -7.18 -29.24 -5.45
N PRO A 169 -6.36 -29.80 -6.37
CA PRO A 169 -5.07 -30.37 -6.03
C PRO A 169 -4.21 -29.45 -5.15
N ILE A 170 -3.51 -30.04 -4.18
CA ILE A 170 -2.62 -29.31 -3.25
C ILE A 170 -1.54 -28.52 -4.01
N ALA A 171 -1.10 -29.03 -5.17
CA ALA A 171 -0.13 -28.36 -6.03
C ALA A 171 -0.64 -26.98 -6.49
N ASP A 172 -1.90 -26.88 -6.93
CA ASP A 172 -2.49 -25.63 -7.42
C ASP A 172 -2.64 -24.60 -6.30
N ILE A 173 -3.05 -25.05 -5.11
CA ILE A 173 -3.16 -24.20 -3.93
C ILE A 173 -1.78 -23.66 -3.53
N ARG A 174 -0.74 -24.50 -3.53
CA ARG A 174 0.64 -24.07 -3.25
C ARG A 174 1.16 -23.09 -4.29
N SER A 175 0.87 -23.34 -5.57
CA SER A 175 1.24 -22.44 -6.66
C SER A 175 0.63 -21.04 -6.45
N ALA A 176 -0.69 -20.98 -6.26
CA ALA A 176 -1.39 -19.72 -5.99
C ALA A 176 -0.90 -19.02 -4.71
N GLN A 177 -0.58 -19.77 -3.65
CA GLN A 177 0.02 -19.23 -2.43
C GLN A 177 1.41 -18.63 -2.66
N ASN A 178 2.23 -19.24 -3.51
CA ASN A 178 3.55 -18.73 -3.86
C ASN A 178 3.43 -17.43 -4.68
N THR A 179 2.54 -17.39 -5.67
CA THR A 179 2.21 -16.18 -6.44
C THR A 179 1.79 -15.05 -5.49
N LEU A 180 0.84 -15.31 -4.59
CA LEU A 180 0.41 -14.31 -3.60
C LEU A 180 1.55 -13.84 -2.70
N ARG A 181 2.50 -14.70 -2.32
CA ARG A 181 3.67 -14.30 -1.53
C ARG A 181 4.51 -13.29 -2.29
N VAL A 182 4.79 -13.53 -3.57
CA VAL A 182 5.58 -12.62 -4.42
C VAL A 182 4.86 -11.27 -4.56
N ILE A 183 3.57 -11.29 -4.90
CA ILE A 183 2.78 -10.06 -5.03
C ILE A 183 2.78 -9.28 -3.71
N ARG A 184 2.67 -9.95 -2.57
CA ARG A 184 2.73 -9.28 -1.26
C ARG A 184 4.09 -8.65 -0.98
N SER A 185 5.20 -9.30 -1.34
CA SER A 185 6.53 -8.69 -1.17
C SER A 185 6.73 -7.44 -2.04
N GLU A 186 6.00 -7.30 -3.16
CA GLU A 186 6.04 -6.05 -3.93
C GLU A 186 5.49 -4.85 -3.15
N MET A 187 4.61 -5.05 -2.15
CA MET A 187 4.18 -3.94 -1.28
C MET A 187 5.34 -3.36 -0.46
N ASP A 188 6.25 -4.23 0.02
CA ASP A 188 7.42 -3.82 0.78
C ASP A 188 8.42 -3.11 -0.14
N VAL A 189 8.65 -3.64 -1.35
CA VAL A 189 9.48 -2.99 -2.38
C VAL A 189 8.93 -1.60 -2.72
N GLU A 190 7.61 -1.48 -2.93
CA GLU A 190 6.99 -0.18 -3.21
C GLU A 190 7.16 0.81 -2.06
N SER A 191 7.16 0.37 -0.79
CA SER A 191 7.42 1.29 0.32
C SER A 191 8.83 1.90 0.25
N ILE A 192 9.83 1.12 -0.15
CA ILE A 192 11.22 1.55 -0.30
C ILE A 192 11.36 2.47 -1.52
N VAL A 193 10.76 2.12 -2.65
CA VAL A 193 10.74 2.95 -3.86
C VAL A 193 10.12 4.32 -3.54
N ASN A 194 9.00 4.31 -2.83
CA ASN A 194 8.29 5.51 -2.43
C ASN A 194 9.11 6.44 -1.55
N ASP A 195 9.83 5.90 -0.56
CA ASP A 195 10.73 6.67 0.31
C ASP A 195 11.87 7.33 -0.49
N ARG A 196 12.45 6.59 -1.45
CA ARG A 196 13.50 7.12 -2.34
C ARG A 196 12.99 8.29 -3.19
N SER A 197 11.82 8.16 -3.81
CA SER A 197 11.22 9.22 -4.64
C SER A 197 10.92 10.46 -3.81
N GLU A 198 10.39 10.26 -2.60
CA GLU A 198 10.05 11.33 -1.66
C GLU A 198 11.28 12.09 -1.20
N LYS A 199 12.37 11.37 -0.88
CA LYS A 199 13.66 11.99 -0.56
C LYS A 199 14.22 12.80 -1.72
N ALA A 200 14.18 12.28 -2.95
CA ALA A 200 14.66 13.00 -4.12
C ALA A 200 13.89 14.30 -4.38
N VAL A 201 12.56 14.26 -4.23
CA VAL A 201 11.72 15.46 -4.32
C VAL A 201 12.04 16.42 -3.18
N HIS A 202 12.09 15.93 -1.94
CA HIS A 202 12.42 16.77 -0.78
C HIS A 202 13.76 17.48 -0.98
N ASP A 203 14.83 16.76 -1.34
CA ASP A 203 16.17 17.33 -1.49
C ASP A 203 16.25 18.41 -2.59
N ARG A 204 15.39 18.34 -3.61
CA ARG A 204 15.40 19.28 -4.76
C ARG A 204 14.33 20.36 -4.71
N CYS A 205 13.20 20.09 -4.07
CA CYS A 205 12.01 20.93 -4.06
C CYS A 205 11.65 21.48 -2.68
N ARG A 206 12.46 21.25 -1.63
CA ARG A 206 12.21 21.69 -0.24
C ARG A 206 11.79 23.15 -0.10
N THR A 207 12.30 24.05 -0.94
CA THR A 207 12.01 25.49 -0.85
C THR A 207 10.73 25.89 -1.56
N PHE A 208 10.06 24.97 -2.25
CA PHE A 208 8.91 25.25 -3.13
C PHE A 208 7.65 24.41 -2.85
N LEU A 209 7.78 23.37 -2.02
CA LEU A 209 6.73 22.49 -1.52
C LEU A 209 6.52 22.75 -0.03
#